data_AF-A0A3M1VBS8-F1
#
_entry.id   AF-A0A3M1VBS8-F1
#
_cell.length_a   1.000
_cell.length_b   1.000
_cell.length_c   1.000
_cell.angle_alpha   90.00
_cell.angle_beta   90.00
_cell.angle_gamma   90.00
#
_symmetry.space_group_name_H-M   'P 1'
#
loop_
_entity.id
_entity.type
_entity.pdbx_description
1 polymer ?
#
loop_
_entity_poly.entity_id
_entity_poly.type
_entity_poly.pdbx_seq_one_letter_code
_entity_poly.pdbx_strand_id
1 'polypeptide(L)'
;MKYGNTEDGFIVAAREIRKRNPRAKILFYWNASLDSSAVRWGYKAARTMPADAYLRDSKGRLVLRRGSVPNYDLRRPDVRAWWSDVAKKAVTEYGADGIFADAMGDPPQANLKTLDEQTVIALRAARLALMEETRRKIGPHKLLVYNGLMRENRERLLRVADGAMIEHFGHFANGSSKEQIAEAIATVQAVGRTGKIVLVKAWPGFSYREREAMKKPRAELVRLARERIAFPLACFLVAAQPYSYFCYTWGYREKLGTFEWYPEFDKPLGPPRGDAIRAGWTFRREFAHASVFVDLKSRAARIEWRAER
;
A
#
# COMPACT_ATOMS: atom_id res chain seq x y z
N MET A 1 -14.83 18.36 7.43
CA MET A 1 -13.81 18.25 6.35
C MET A 1 -13.75 19.58 5.62
N LYS A 2 -12.56 20.08 5.23
CA LYS A 2 -12.38 21.39 4.56
C LYS A 2 -13.16 21.52 3.23
N TYR A 3 -13.29 20.41 2.49
CA TYR A 3 -13.94 20.38 1.17
C TYR A 3 -15.25 19.58 1.17
N GLY A 4 -15.88 19.41 2.34
CA GLY A 4 -17.15 18.66 2.47
C GLY A 4 -16.98 17.14 2.45
N ASN A 5 -16.36 16.57 1.40
CA ASN A 5 -16.13 15.13 1.23
C ASN A 5 -14.74 14.81 0.66
N THR A 6 -14.40 13.52 0.62
CA THR A 6 -13.12 13.01 0.13
C THR A 6 -12.92 13.27 -1.36
N GLU A 7 -13.95 13.08 -2.17
CA GLU A 7 -13.89 13.24 -3.63
C GLU A 7 -13.55 14.68 -4.02
N ASP A 8 -14.26 15.67 -3.46
CA ASP A 8 -14.00 17.09 -3.74
C ASP A 8 -12.62 17.51 -3.25
N GLY A 9 -12.20 17.01 -2.09
CA GLY A 9 -10.84 17.23 -1.58
C GLY A 9 -9.77 16.64 -2.49
N PHE A 10 -10.01 15.45 -3.04
CA PHE A 10 -9.12 14.81 -4.01
C PHE A 10 -9.01 15.62 -5.30
N ILE A 11 -10.13 16.11 -5.86
CA ILE A 11 -10.14 16.92 -7.09
C ILE A 11 -9.24 18.16 -6.94
N VAL A 12 -9.41 18.89 -5.83
CA VAL A 12 -8.58 20.07 -5.54
C VAL A 12 -7.11 19.67 -5.41
N ALA A 13 -6.80 18.63 -4.65
CA ALA A 13 -5.43 18.17 -4.46
C ALA A 13 -4.78 17.70 -5.77
N ALA A 14 -5.49 16.92 -6.59
CA ALA A 14 -4.99 16.41 -7.87
C ALA A 14 -4.64 17.55 -8.82
N ARG A 15 -5.51 18.57 -8.92
CA ARG A 15 -5.25 19.78 -9.71
C ARG A 15 -4.00 20.53 -9.23
N GLU A 16 -3.87 20.71 -7.92
CA GLU A 16 -2.73 21.43 -7.33
C GLU A 16 -1.40 20.69 -7.46
N ILE A 17 -1.42 19.36 -7.40
CA ILE A 17 -0.25 18.51 -7.67
C ILE A 17 0.16 18.64 -9.14
N ARG A 18 -0.80 18.52 -10.08
CA ARG A 18 -0.50 18.62 -11.52
C ARG A 18 0.07 19.97 -11.94
N LYS A 19 -0.40 21.07 -11.34
CA LYS A 19 0.18 22.41 -11.57
C LYS A 19 1.68 22.47 -11.24
N ARG A 20 2.12 21.72 -10.22
CA ARG A 20 3.52 21.69 -9.75
C ARG A 20 4.35 20.63 -10.47
N ASN A 21 3.74 19.50 -10.77
CA ASN A 21 4.37 18.40 -11.49
C ASN A 21 3.36 17.75 -12.46
N PRO A 22 3.33 18.20 -13.73
CA PRO A 22 2.42 17.64 -14.74
C PRO A 22 2.66 16.15 -15.02
N ARG A 23 3.83 15.62 -14.67
CA ARG A 23 4.20 14.20 -14.86
C ARG A 23 3.78 13.30 -13.71
N ALA A 24 3.31 13.86 -12.59
CA ALA A 24 2.87 13.08 -11.45
C ALA A 24 1.72 12.14 -11.82
N LYS A 25 1.78 10.90 -11.34
CA LYS A 25 0.68 9.94 -11.41
C LYS A 25 -0.07 9.96 -10.09
N ILE A 26 -1.37 10.26 -10.16
CA ILE A 26 -2.20 10.49 -8.99
C ILE A 26 -3.27 9.40 -8.93
N LEU A 27 -3.22 8.57 -7.89
CA LEU A 27 -4.17 7.46 -7.71
C LEU A 27 -5.24 7.82 -6.68
N PHE A 28 -6.49 7.49 -6.98
CA PHE A 28 -7.59 7.62 -6.02
C PHE A 28 -7.59 6.44 -5.07
N TYR A 29 -7.45 6.70 -3.76
CA TYR A 29 -7.57 5.67 -2.73
C TYR A 29 -9.02 5.23 -2.60
N TRP A 30 -9.27 3.93 -2.68
CA TRP A 30 -10.61 3.37 -2.51
C TRP A 30 -10.54 2.03 -1.79
N ASN A 31 -11.21 1.92 -0.65
CA ASN A 31 -11.15 0.70 0.17
C ASN A 31 -12.14 -0.33 -0.37
N ALA A 32 -11.66 -1.54 -0.68
CA ALA A 32 -12.47 -2.60 -1.26
C ALA A 32 -13.17 -3.49 -0.22
N SER A 33 -12.70 -3.50 1.04
CA SER A 33 -13.27 -4.39 2.05
C SER A 33 -14.08 -3.67 3.12
N LEU A 34 -13.84 -2.39 3.40
CA LEU A 34 -14.37 -1.70 4.58
C LEU A 34 -15.14 -0.45 4.22
N ASP A 35 -16.35 -0.33 4.79
CA ASP A 35 -17.07 0.93 4.78
C ASP A 35 -16.54 1.88 5.86
N SER A 36 -15.39 2.47 5.57
CA SER A 36 -14.86 3.54 6.39
C SER A 36 -15.65 4.85 6.28
N SER A 37 -16.61 4.93 5.35
CA SER A 37 -17.42 6.12 5.15
C SER A 37 -18.51 6.29 6.21
N ALA A 38 -19.06 5.17 6.68
CA ALA A 38 -20.02 5.13 7.78
C ALA A 38 -19.46 5.64 9.11
N VAL A 39 -18.13 5.68 9.29
CA VAL A 39 -17.50 5.88 10.61
C VAL A 39 -16.38 6.92 10.68
N ARG A 40 -15.74 7.28 9.55
CA ARG A 40 -14.49 8.07 9.58
C ARG A 40 -14.35 9.09 8.47
N TRP A 41 -14.82 8.79 7.26
CA TRP A 41 -14.54 9.61 6.08
C TRP A 41 -15.81 9.95 5.31
N GLY A 42 -16.13 11.22 5.11
CA GLY A 42 -17.28 11.58 4.28
C GLY A 42 -16.98 11.30 2.80
N TYR A 43 -17.46 10.18 2.25
CA TYR A 43 -17.44 9.92 0.82
C TYR A 43 -18.83 10.22 0.22
N LYS A 44 -18.86 10.96 -0.90
CA LYS A 44 -20.09 11.18 -1.68
C LYS A 44 -20.65 9.87 -2.21
N ALA A 45 -19.77 8.93 -2.58
CA ALA A 45 -20.12 7.59 -3.05
C ALA A 45 -20.99 6.79 -2.08
N ALA A 46 -20.89 7.03 -0.77
CA ALA A 46 -21.68 6.35 0.26
C ALA A 46 -23.20 6.55 0.08
N ARG A 47 -23.60 7.69 -0.52
CA ARG A 47 -25.02 8.04 -0.74
C ARG A 47 -25.72 7.15 -1.77
N THR A 48 -24.96 6.49 -2.63
CA THR A 48 -25.48 5.65 -3.70
C THR A 48 -25.09 4.18 -3.53
N MET A 49 -24.60 3.81 -2.35
CA MET A 49 -24.25 2.44 -2.03
C MET A 49 -25.52 1.57 -1.99
N PRO A 50 -25.49 0.33 -2.50
CA PRO A 50 -26.64 -0.58 -2.39
C PRO A 50 -27.10 -0.78 -0.95
N ALA A 51 -28.41 -1.00 -0.78
CA ALA A 51 -28.98 -1.29 0.54
C ALA A 51 -28.39 -2.59 1.12
N ASP A 52 -28.07 -2.55 2.42
CA ASP A 52 -27.43 -3.63 3.19
C ASP A 52 -26.20 -4.25 2.50
N ALA A 53 -25.32 -3.43 1.93
CA ALA A 53 -24.11 -3.86 1.20
C ALA A 53 -23.05 -4.62 2.04
N TYR A 54 -23.40 -5.09 3.23
CA TYR A 54 -22.45 -5.57 4.23
C TYR A 54 -22.41 -7.09 4.37
N LEU A 55 -21.21 -7.60 4.62
CA LEU A 55 -20.96 -9.01 4.87
C LEU A 55 -21.49 -9.40 6.25
N ARG A 56 -22.22 -10.50 6.30
CA ARG A 56 -22.74 -11.11 7.52
C ARG A 56 -22.13 -12.50 7.76
N ASP A 57 -21.96 -12.85 9.02
CA ASP A 57 -21.50 -14.17 9.46
C ASP A 57 -22.63 -15.21 9.39
N SER A 58 -22.32 -16.47 9.70
CA SER A 58 -23.30 -17.57 9.69
C SER A 58 -24.46 -17.40 10.67
N LYS A 59 -24.38 -16.44 11.59
CA LYS A 59 -25.43 -16.07 12.55
C LYS A 59 -26.18 -14.79 12.13
N GLY A 60 -25.95 -14.30 10.91
CA GLY A 60 -26.57 -13.07 10.38
C GLY A 60 -25.98 -11.77 10.93
N ARG A 61 -24.89 -11.83 11.71
CA ARG A 61 -24.28 -10.65 12.35
C ARG A 61 -23.29 -9.99 11.41
N LEU A 62 -23.18 -8.67 11.45
CA LEU A 62 -22.21 -7.93 10.64
C LEU A 62 -20.77 -8.37 10.95
N VAL A 63 -20.01 -8.61 9.90
CA VAL A 63 -18.56 -8.85 10.02
C VAL A 63 -17.87 -7.50 10.16
N LEU A 64 -17.53 -7.13 11.40
CA LEU A 64 -16.97 -5.81 11.72
C LEU A 64 -15.45 -5.83 11.88
N ARG A 65 -14.78 -4.82 11.35
CA ARG A 65 -13.36 -4.53 11.62
C ARG A 65 -13.27 -3.62 12.85
N ARG A 66 -12.44 -4.03 13.83
CA ARG A 66 -12.25 -3.30 15.10
C ARG A 66 -13.58 -2.99 15.81
N GLY A 67 -14.56 -3.89 15.69
CA GLY A 67 -15.85 -3.80 16.36
C GLY A 67 -16.81 -2.70 15.87
N SER A 68 -16.44 -1.91 14.85
CA SER A 68 -17.26 -0.74 14.44
C SER A 68 -17.40 -0.53 12.94
N VAL A 69 -16.49 -1.05 12.11
CA VAL A 69 -16.49 -0.76 10.67
C VAL A 69 -16.95 -1.99 9.90
N PRO A 70 -18.10 -1.96 9.21
CA PRO A 70 -18.60 -3.14 8.51
C PRO A 70 -17.75 -3.45 7.27
N ASN A 71 -17.67 -4.74 6.93
CA ASN A 71 -17.07 -5.17 5.68
C ASN A 71 -18.12 -5.17 4.57
N TYR A 72 -17.75 -4.80 3.35
CA TYR A 72 -18.62 -4.97 2.18
C TYR A 72 -18.80 -6.46 1.85
N ASP A 73 -20.00 -6.84 1.43
CA ASP A 73 -20.23 -8.16 0.83
C ASP A 73 -19.92 -8.11 -0.67
N LEU A 74 -18.63 -8.26 -1.00
CA LEU A 74 -18.19 -8.28 -2.40
C LEU A 74 -18.76 -9.46 -3.21
N ARG A 75 -19.33 -10.49 -2.58
CA ARG A 75 -19.98 -11.60 -3.32
C ARG A 75 -21.17 -11.08 -4.14
N ARG A 76 -21.81 -10.01 -3.67
CA ARG A 76 -22.92 -9.36 -4.36
C ARG A 76 -22.43 -8.55 -5.59
N PRO A 77 -22.94 -8.84 -6.80
CA PRO A 77 -22.55 -8.12 -8.02
C PRO A 77 -22.88 -6.62 -8.01
N ASP A 78 -23.99 -6.21 -7.39
CA ASP A 78 -24.39 -4.80 -7.30
C ASP A 78 -23.43 -3.96 -6.42
N VAL A 79 -22.91 -4.54 -5.34
CA VAL A 79 -21.87 -3.92 -4.51
C VAL A 79 -20.57 -3.74 -5.30
N ARG A 80 -20.16 -4.75 -6.10
CA ARG A 80 -18.98 -4.63 -6.98
C ARG A 80 -19.19 -3.62 -8.09
N ALA A 81 -20.40 -3.57 -8.66
CA ALA A 81 -20.76 -2.60 -9.68
C ALA A 81 -20.68 -1.17 -9.16
N TRP A 82 -21.29 -0.90 -8.00
CA TRP A 82 -21.17 0.39 -7.33
C TRP A 82 -19.71 0.78 -7.06
N TRP A 83 -18.92 -0.13 -6.47
CA TRP A 83 -17.53 0.16 -6.12
C TRP A 83 -16.70 0.51 -7.37
N SER A 84 -16.86 -0.26 -8.44
CA SER A 84 -16.13 -0.07 -9.70
C SER A 84 -16.64 1.13 -10.51
N ASP A 85 -17.90 1.54 -10.34
CA ASP A 85 -18.41 2.80 -10.92
C ASP A 85 -17.83 4.03 -10.22
N VAL A 86 -17.60 3.96 -8.90
CA VAL A 86 -16.87 5.03 -8.17
C VAL A 86 -15.44 5.13 -8.68
N ALA A 87 -14.77 4.00 -8.89
CA ALA A 87 -13.45 3.95 -9.51
C ALA A 87 -13.44 4.55 -10.92
N LYS A 88 -14.45 4.26 -11.75
CA LYS A 88 -14.61 4.88 -13.08
C LYS A 88 -14.70 6.40 -12.95
N LYS A 89 -15.58 6.92 -12.10
CA LYS A 89 -15.73 8.38 -11.88
C LYS A 89 -14.42 9.01 -11.43
N ALA A 90 -13.65 8.34 -10.57
CA ALA A 90 -12.36 8.87 -10.14
C ALA A 90 -11.39 9.12 -11.30
N VAL A 91 -11.33 8.23 -12.29
CA VAL A 91 -10.42 8.39 -13.44
C VAL A 91 -10.97 9.25 -14.57
N THR A 92 -12.30 9.38 -14.70
CA THR A 92 -12.95 10.16 -15.77
C THR A 92 -13.32 11.58 -15.36
N GLU A 93 -13.69 11.79 -14.10
CA GLU A 93 -14.23 13.06 -13.61
C GLU A 93 -13.32 13.72 -12.57
N TYR A 94 -12.69 12.93 -11.68
CA TYR A 94 -11.94 13.51 -10.55
C TYR A 94 -10.47 13.80 -10.86
N GLY A 95 -10.03 13.45 -12.07
CA GLY A 95 -8.67 13.66 -12.53
C GLY A 95 -7.67 12.68 -11.94
N ALA A 96 -8.05 11.44 -11.62
CA ALA A 96 -7.11 10.39 -11.25
C ALA A 96 -6.47 9.72 -12.50
N ASP A 97 -5.20 9.33 -12.38
CA ASP A 97 -4.51 8.47 -13.35
C ASP A 97 -4.84 6.99 -13.15
N GLY A 98 -5.47 6.65 -12.03
CA GLY A 98 -5.80 5.29 -11.67
C GLY A 98 -6.34 5.14 -10.25
N ILE A 99 -6.44 3.90 -9.81
CA ILE A 99 -7.04 3.51 -8.53
C ILE A 99 -6.01 2.81 -7.66
N PHE A 100 -5.99 3.18 -6.39
CA PHE A 100 -5.33 2.43 -5.33
C PHE A 100 -6.39 1.66 -4.53
N ALA A 101 -6.58 0.38 -4.86
CA ALA A 101 -7.55 -0.51 -4.24
C ALA A 101 -7.01 -1.05 -2.90
N ASP A 102 -7.52 -0.53 -1.78
CA ASP A 102 -7.05 -0.91 -0.45
C ASP A 102 -7.81 -2.11 0.12
N ALA A 103 -7.17 -2.80 1.07
CA ALA A 103 -7.71 -3.96 1.78
C ALA A 103 -8.12 -5.12 0.83
N MET A 104 -7.26 -5.45 -0.13
CA MET A 104 -7.51 -6.53 -1.10
C MET A 104 -7.09 -7.93 -0.63
N GLY A 105 -6.53 -8.05 0.57
CA GLY A 105 -6.32 -9.35 1.23
C GLY A 105 -7.52 -9.78 2.06
N ASP A 106 -7.39 -10.93 2.73
CA ASP A 106 -8.47 -11.41 3.59
C ASP A 106 -8.72 -10.51 4.82
N PRO A 107 -9.94 -10.53 5.38
CA PRO A 107 -10.23 -9.96 6.70
C PRO A 107 -9.30 -10.51 7.78
N PRO A 108 -9.19 -9.86 8.96
CA PRO A 108 -8.41 -10.40 10.06
C PRO A 108 -8.84 -11.82 10.44
N GLN A 109 -7.91 -12.61 10.99
CA GLN A 109 -8.19 -13.99 11.37
C GLN A 109 -9.40 -14.14 12.30
N ALA A 110 -9.61 -13.18 13.21
CA ALA A 110 -10.78 -13.18 14.09
C ALA A 110 -12.12 -13.13 13.33
N ASN A 111 -12.17 -12.39 12.21
CA ASN A 111 -13.34 -12.33 11.33
C ASN A 111 -13.44 -13.58 10.45
N LEU A 112 -12.32 -14.12 9.97
CA LEU A 112 -12.33 -15.35 9.17
C LEU A 112 -12.92 -16.54 9.96
N LYS A 113 -12.64 -16.62 11.27
CA LYS A 113 -13.19 -17.66 12.16
C LYS A 113 -14.72 -17.62 12.30
N THR A 114 -15.39 -16.54 11.90
CA THR A 114 -16.86 -16.45 11.94
C THR A 114 -17.51 -16.82 10.62
N LEU A 115 -16.73 -17.06 9.56
CA LEU A 115 -17.20 -17.37 8.22
C LEU A 115 -16.99 -18.85 7.93
N ASP A 116 -17.93 -19.47 7.22
CA ASP A 116 -17.70 -20.78 6.63
C ASP A 116 -16.67 -20.70 5.48
N GLU A 117 -16.07 -21.85 5.16
CA GLU A 117 -15.02 -21.95 4.15
C GLU A 117 -15.49 -21.52 2.76
N GLN A 118 -16.72 -21.87 2.38
CA GLN A 118 -17.31 -21.50 1.09
C GLN A 118 -17.44 -19.99 0.94
N THR A 119 -17.82 -19.28 2.00
CA THR A 119 -17.90 -17.83 2.05
C THR A 119 -16.53 -17.19 1.90
N VAL A 120 -15.49 -17.75 2.53
CA VAL A 120 -14.11 -17.25 2.36
C VAL A 120 -13.63 -17.43 0.92
N ILE A 121 -13.87 -18.60 0.32
CA ILE A 121 -13.54 -18.88 -1.09
C ILE A 121 -14.29 -17.91 -2.01
N ALA A 122 -15.59 -17.71 -1.79
CA ALA A 122 -16.42 -16.81 -2.57
C ALA A 122 -15.96 -15.35 -2.46
N LEU A 123 -15.57 -14.88 -1.26
CA LEU A 123 -15.03 -13.53 -1.07
C LEU A 123 -13.71 -13.31 -1.79
N ARG A 124 -12.83 -14.32 -1.77
CA ARG A 124 -11.57 -14.30 -2.51
C ARG A 124 -11.79 -14.21 -4.02
N ALA A 125 -12.72 -15.01 -4.56
CA ALA A 125 -13.11 -14.94 -5.98
C ALA A 125 -13.75 -13.59 -6.32
N ALA A 126 -14.61 -13.08 -5.44
CA ALA A 126 -15.28 -11.79 -5.62
C ALA A 126 -14.31 -10.60 -5.68
N ARG A 127 -13.19 -10.64 -4.95
CA ARG A 127 -12.13 -9.62 -5.05
C ARG A 127 -11.46 -9.61 -6.43
N LEU A 128 -11.23 -10.78 -7.02
CA LEU A 128 -10.71 -10.86 -8.39
C LEU A 128 -11.74 -10.29 -9.38
N ALA A 129 -13.00 -10.72 -9.26
CA ALA A 129 -14.10 -10.22 -10.10
C ALA A 129 -14.26 -8.68 -10.00
N LEU A 130 -14.10 -8.11 -8.81
CA LEU A 130 -14.10 -6.66 -8.59
C LEU A 130 -12.98 -5.97 -9.38
N MET A 131 -11.76 -6.51 -9.36
CA MET A 131 -10.61 -5.95 -10.07
C MET A 131 -10.76 -6.08 -11.58
N GLU A 132 -11.28 -7.20 -12.08
CA GLU A 132 -11.59 -7.40 -13.49
C GLU A 132 -12.68 -6.43 -13.98
N GLU A 133 -13.75 -6.26 -13.20
CA GLU A 133 -14.81 -5.30 -13.50
C GLU A 133 -14.27 -3.86 -13.51
N THR A 134 -13.47 -3.51 -12.51
CA THR A 134 -12.81 -2.21 -12.43
C THR A 134 -11.93 -1.99 -13.65
N ARG A 135 -11.09 -2.97 -14.03
CA ARG A 135 -10.25 -2.90 -15.23
C ARG A 135 -11.06 -2.63 -16.49
N ARG A 136 -12.18 -3.35 -16.69
CA ARG A 136 -13.07 -3.11 -17.85
C ARG A 136 -13.62 -1.69 -17.86
N LYS A 137 -13.98 -1.13 -16.70
CA LYS A 137 -14.59 0.21 -16.60
C LYS A 137 -13.58 1.37 -16.71
N ILE A 138 -12.37 1.23 -16.16
CA ILE A 138 -11.35 2.28 -16.19
C ILE A 138 -10.48 2.23 -17.47
N GLY A 139 -10.54 1.13 -18.21
CA GLY A 139 -9.79 0.91 -19.44
C GLY A 139 -8.35 0.41 -19.19
N PRO A 140 -7.64 -0.01 -20.26
CA PRO A 140 -6.31 -0.63 -20.14
C PRO A 140 -5.18 0.36 -19.83
N HIS A 141 -5.39 1.67 -20.05
CA HIS A 141 -4.35 2.69 -19.89
C HIS A 141 -4.33 3.37 -18.52
N LYS A 142 -5.34 3.16 -17.68
CA LYS A 142 -5.39 3.70 -16.32
C LYS A 142 -4.70 2.75 -15.36
N LEU A 143 -4.05 3.29 -14.33
CA LEU A 143 -3.35 2.48 -13.34
C LEU A 143 -4.36 1.78 -12.41
N LEU A 144 -4.11 0.52 -12.10
CA LEU A 144 -4.81 -0.24 -11.06
C LEU A 144 -3.76 -0.87 -10.14
N VAL A 145 -3.60 -0.28 -8.97
CA VAL A 145 -2.63 -0.74 -7.95
C VAL A 145 -3.41 -1.18 -6.72
N TYR A 146 -3.01 -2.24 -6.03
CA TYR A 146 -3.70 -2.70 -4.83
C TYR A 146 -2.82 -2.83 -3.59
N ASN A 147 -3.41 -2.68 -2.40
CA ASN A 147 -2.74 -3.00 -1.15
C ASN A 147 -2.96 -4.46 -0.76
N GLY A 148 -1.85 -5.20 -0.58
CA GLY A 148 -1.89 -6.58 -0.12
C GLY A 148 -0.98 -7.53 -0.88
N LEU A 149 0.20 -7.07 -1.34
CA LEU A 149 1.09 -7.94 -2.12
C LEU A 149 1.59 -9.16 -1.33
N MET A 150 1.67 -9.08 0.00
CA MET A 150 2.03 -10.20 0.88
C MET A 150 0.80 -10.96 1.40
N ARG A 151 -0.35 -10.84 0.73
CA ARG A 151 -1.61 -11.47 1.12
C ARG A 151 -2.01 -12.56 0.12
N GLU A 152 -3.07 -13.27 0.46
CA GLU A 152 -3.63 -14.37 -0.30
C GLU A 152 -4.04 -13.91 -1.72
N ASN A 153 -3.99 -14.82 -2.71
CA ASN A 153 -4.33 -14.56 -4.11
C ASN A 153 -3.54 -13.46 -4.84
N ARG A 154 -2.39 -13.03 -4.31
CA ARG A 154 -1.52 -12.02 -4.94
C ARG A 154 -1.27 -12.26 -6.43
N GLU A 155 -0.98 -13.50 -6.82
CA GLU A 155 -0.71 -13.85 -8.22
C GLU A 155 -1.91 -13.62 -9.13
N ARG A 156 -3.12 -13.97 -8.66
CA ARG A 156 -4.36 -13.77 -9.43
C ARG A 156 -4.68 -12.27 -9.57
N LEU A 157 -4.52 -11.50 -8.50
CA LEU A 157 -4.73 -10.06 -8.52
C LEU A 157 -3.71 -9.33 -9.42
N LEU A 158 -2.45 -9.76 -9.43
CA LEU A 158 -1.40 -9.19 -10.29
C LEU A 158 -1.63 -9.43 -11.79
N ARG A 159 -2.42 -10.43 -12.19
CA ARG A 159 -2.79 -10.64 -13.59
C ARG A 159 -3.61 -9.49 -14.16
N VAL A 160 -4.39 -8.80 -13.32
CA VAL A 160 -5.31 -7.72 -13.73
C VAL A 160 -4.84 -6.33 -13.29
N ALA A 161 -4.02 -6.27 -12.24
CA ALA A 161 -3.43 -5.05 -11.71
C ALA A 161 -2.11 -4.68 -12.39
N ASP A 162 -1.76 -3.39 -12.36
CA ASP A 162 -0.46 -2.88 -12.82
C ASP A 162 0.60 -2.94 -11.74
N GLY A 163 0.20 -3.14 -10.48
CA GLY A 163 1.11 -3.29 -9.36
C GLY A 163 0.44 -3.46 -8.01
N ALA A 164 1.25 -3.51 -6.96
CA ALA A 164 0.77 -3.74 -5.61
C ALA A 164 1.66 -3.12 -4.54
N MET A 165 1.13 -2.99 -3.32
CA MET A 165 1.84 -2.49 -2.14
C MET A 165 2.14 -3.61 -1.12
N ILE A 166 3.35 -3.55 -0.55
CA ILE A 166 3.71 -4.16 0.74
C ILE A 166 3.62 -3.07 1.82
N GLU A 167 2.57 -3.11 2.64
CA GLU A 167 2.23 -2.00 3.55
C GLU A 167 3.06 -1.96 4.84
N HIS A 168 3.46 -3.13 5.36
CA HIS A 168 4.07 -3.27 6.68
C HIS A 168 5.53 -3.71 6.60
N PHE A 169 6.28 -3.22 5.61
CA PHE A 169 7.65 -3.66 5.40
C PHE A 169 8.57 -3.25 6.56
N GLY A 170 9.26 -4.22 7.14
CA GLY A 170 10.24 -4.01 8.22
C GLY A 170 9.64 -3.68 9.58
N HIS A 171 8.30 -3.74 9.74
CA HIS A 171 7.59 -3.36 10.96
C HIS A 171 6.26 -4.13 11.13
N PHE A 172 5.63 -4.02 12.30
CA PHE A 172 4.49 -4.85 12.75
C PHE A 172 4.77 -6.37 12.74
N ALA A 173 3.85 -7.16 13.30
CA ALA A 173 4.03 -8.60 13.44
C ALA A 173 4.13 -9.36 12.10
N ASN A 174 3.61 -8.80 11.00
CA ASN A 174 3.54 -9.45 9.70
C ASN A 174 4.56 -8.93 8.66
N GLY A 175 5.62 -8.27 9.10
CA GLY A 175 6.68 -7.80 8.20
C GLY A 175 7.99 -7.45 8.88
N SER A 176 8.23 -7.89 10.12
CA SER A 176 9.37 -7.45 10.92
C SER A 176 10.45 -8.51 11.15
N SER A 177 10.15 -9.80 11.02
CA SER A 177 11.16 -10.85 11.18
C SER A 177 12.12 -10.88 9.99
N LYS A 178 13.34 -11.41 10.21
CA LYS A 178 14.33 -11.59 9.12
C LYS A 178 13.80 -12.48 7.99
N GLU A 179 13.00 -13.50 8.31
CA GLU A 179 12.32 -14.35 7.33
C GLU A 179 11.30 -13.56 6.50
N GLN A 180 10.44 -12.78 7.15
CA GLN A 180 9.41 -11.98 6.47
C GLN A 180 10.04 -10.89 5.59
N ILE A 181 11.11 -10.24 6.06
CA ILE A 181 11.84 -9.24 5.27
C ILE A 181 12.52 -9.91 4.08
N ALA A 182 13.15 -11.08 4.26
CA ALA A 182 13.75 -11.83 3.15
C ALA A 182 12.70 -12.27 2.11
N GLU A 183 11.52 -12.73 2.55
CA GLU A 183 10.40 -13.06 1.65
C GLU A 183 9.91 -11.82 0.90
N ALA A 184 9.78 -10.68 1.59
CA ALA A 184 9.38 -9.43 0.96
C ALA A 184 10.42 -8.97 -0.08
N ILE A 185 11.73 -9.05 0.22
CA ILE A 185 12.81 -8.75 -0.75
C ILE A 185 12.66 -9.62 -2.00
N ALA A 186 12.52 -10.94 -1.82
CA ALA A 186 12.33 -11.88 -2.92
C ALA A 186 11.06 -11.58 -3.73
N THR A 187 9.97 -11.22 -3.05
CA THR A 187 8.68 -10.87 -3.68
C THR A 187 8.79 -9.59 -4.51
N VAL A 188 9.42 -8.54 -3.98
CA VAL A 188 9.65 -7.29 -4.74
C VAL A 188 10.49 -7.56 -5.99
N GLN A 189 11.56 -8.36 -5.86
CA GLN A 189 12.41 -8.72 -7.00
C GLN A 189 11.62 -9.52 -8.05
N ALA A 190 10.88 -10.56 -7.63
CA ALA A 190 10.12 -11.40 -8.54
C ALA A 190 9.04 -10.60 -9.30
N VAL A 191 8.25 -9.80 -8.58
CA VAL A 191 7.16 -9.02 -9.17
C VAL A 191 7.70 -7.87 -10.03
N GLY A 192 8.71 -7.16 -9.54
CA GLY A 192 9.31 -6.05 -10.27
C GLY A 192 9.96 -6.46 -11.60
N ARG A 193 10.56 -7.67 -11.67
CA ARG A 193 11.09 -8.23 -12.93
C ARG A 193 10.01 -8.46 -14.01
N THR A 194 8.74 -8.56 -13.62
CA THR A 194 7.62 -8.66 -14.58
C THR A 194 7.16 -7.30 -15.13
N GLY A 195 7.84 -6.20 -14.76
CA GLY A 195 7.47 -4.83 -15.16
C GLY A 195 6.32 -4.23 -14.36
N LYS A 196 5.85 -4.92 -13.31
CA LYS A 196 4.77 -4.44 -12.43
C LYS A 196 5.30 -3.42 -11.41
N ILE A 197 4.44 -2.48 -11.03
CA ILE A 197 4.73 -1.51 -9.97
C ILE A 197 4.76 -2.22 -8.61
N VAL A 198 5.77 -1.93 -7.79
CA VAL A 198 5.83 -2.40 -6.40
C VAL A 198 6.03 -1.22 -5.46
N LEU A 199 5.06 -0.99 -4.59
CA LEU A 199 5.13 0.04 -3.55
C LEU A 199 5.54 -0.59 -2.23
N VAL A 200 6.64 -0.15 -1.63
CA VAL A 200 7.11 -0.66 -0.34
C VAL A 200 6.92 0.42 0.71
N LYS A 201 5.97 0.21 1.62
CA LYS A 201 5.78 1.09 2.76
C LYS A 201 6.56 0.56 3.97
N ALA A 202 7.57 1.33 4.34
CA ALA A 202 8.43 1.08 5.49
C ALA A 202 8.19 2.10 6.62
N TRP A 203 8.73 1.78 7.80
CA TRP A 203 8.41 2.45 9.05
C TRP A 203 9.67 2.68 9.90
N PRO A 204 9.72 3.74 10.73
CA PRO A 204 10.86 4.07 11.59
C PRO A 204 10.97 3.22 12.86
N GLY A 205 10.35 2.03 12.88
CA GLY A 205 10.19 1.24 14.10
C GLY A 205 9.19 1.83 15.10
N PHE A 206 8.36 2.77 14.65
CA PHE A 206 7.16 3.23 15.35
C PHE A 206 6.11 3.67 14.32
N SER A 207 4.89 3.86 14.78
CA SER A 207 3.72 4.15 13.96
C SER A 207 2.63 4.88 14.75
N TYR A 208 1.67 5.43 14.02
CA TYR A 208 0.45 6.03 14.54
C TYR A 208 -0.39 5.09 15.42
N ARG A 209 -0.10 3.78 15.43
CA ARG A 209 -0.78 2.78 16.27
C ARG A 209 -0.18 2.70 17.68
N GLU A 210 1.07 3.10 17.85
CA GLU A 210 1.78 3.09 19.14
C GLU A 210 1.57 4.43 19.86
N ARG A 211 0.47 4.53 20.61
CA ARG A 211 0.03 5.79 21.25
C ARG A 211 1.11 6.43 22.12
N GLU A 212 1.86 5.65 22.89
CA GLU A 212 2.92 6.17 23.75
C GLU A 212 4.08 6.76 22.94
N ALA A 213 4.49 6.11 21.85
CA ALA A 213 5.50 6.66 20.96
C ALA A 213 5.02 8.00 20.36
N MET A 214 3.75 8.07 19.97
CA MET A 214 3.16 9.28 19.39
C MET A 214 2.92 10.44 20.37
N LYS A 215 3.15 10.26 21.68
CA LYS A 215 3.15 11.37 22.66
C LYS A 215 4.45 12.18 22.64
N LYS A 216 5.53 11.64 22.06
CA LYS A 216 6.82 12.33 21.96
C LYS A 216 6.69 13.62 21.14
N PRO A 217 7.51 14.65 21.44
CA PRO A 217 7.58 15.85 20.62
C PRO A 217 7.85 15.52 19.15
N ARG A 218 7.22 16.26 18.22
CA ARG A 218 7.38 16.02 16.78
C ARG A 218 8.86 16.02 16.36
N ALA A 219 9.65 16.96 16.86
CA ALA A 219 11.08 17.05 16.56
C ALA A 219 11.84 15.78 16.96
N GLU A 220 11.45 15.14 18.07
CA GLU A 220 12.03 13.87 18.50
C GLU A 220 11.65 12.73 17.54
N LEU A 221 10.37 12.66 17.12
CA LEU A 221 9.94 11.67 16.15
C LEU A 221 10.66 11.83 14.79
N VAL A 222 10.86 13.07 14.33
CA VAL A 222 11.61 13.37 13.10
C VAL A 222 13.05 12.89 13.22
N ARG A 223 13.72 13.21 14.34
CA ARG A 223 15.08 12.75 14.62
C ARG A 223 15.16 11.23 14.59
N LEU A 224 14.27 10.54 15.31
CA LEU A 224 14.24 9.07 15.36
C LEU A 224 14.00 8.45 13.99
N ALA A 225 13.13 9.02 13.16
CA ALA A 225 12.90 8.52 11.82
C ALA A 225 14.12 8.70 10.91
N ARG A 226 14.81 9.83 11.00
CA ARG A 226 16.07 10.08 10.26
C ARG A 226 17.15 9.09 10.68
N GLU A 227 17.32 8.85 11.98
CA GLU A 227 18.31 7.89 12.49
C GLU A 227 18.04 6.45 12.05
N ARG A 228 16.78 6.12 11.74
CA ARG A 228 16.33 4.74 11.51
C ARG A 228 16.01 4.43 10.05
N ILE A 229 16.19 5.36 9.13
CA ILE A 229 15.87 5.14 7.71
C ILE A 229 16.85 4.17 7.03
N ALA A 230 18.11 4.13 7.47
CA ALA A 230 19.18 3.38 6.81
C ALA A 230 18.82 1.89 6.60
N PHE A 231 18.32 1.21 7.62
CA PHE A 231 17.94 -0.21 7.53
C PHE A 231 16.80 -0.48 6.52
N PRO A 232 15.60 0.10 6.67
CA PRO A 232 14.51 -0.14 5.73
C PRO A 232 14.83 0.33 4.30
N LEU A 233 15.57 1.43 4.14
CA LEU A 233 16.00 1.90 2.83
C LEU A 233 16.98 0.92 2.19
N ALA A 234 17.99 0.44 2.90
CA ALA A 234 18.93 -0.55 2.38
C ALA A 234 18.23 -1.86 2.00
N CYS A 235 17.29 -2.33 2.83
CA CYS A 235 16.43 -3.48 2.53
C CYS A 235 15.60 -3.27 1.25
N PHE A 236 15.06 -2.07 1.03
CA PHE A 236 14.37 -1.71 -0.21
C PHE A 236 15.34 -1.70 -1.41
N LEU A 237 16.52 -1.10 -1.27
CA LEU A 237 17.48 -0.96 -2.37
C LEU A 237 18.04 -2.31 -2.85
N VAL A 238 18.26 -3.29 -1.95
CA VAL A 238 18.63 -4.66 -2.39
C VAL A 238 17.49 -5.37 -3.12
N ALA A 239 16.25 -4.96 -2.89
CA ALA A 239 15.06 -5.55 -3.51
C ALA A 239 14.63 -4.86 -4.81
N ALA A 240 14.91 -3.56 -4.94
CA ALA A 240 14.32 -2.68 -5.93
C ALA A 240 14.51 -3.15 -7.38
N GLN A 241 13.47 -3.01 -8.19
CA GLN A 241 13.46 -3.25 -9.63
C GLN A 241 12.92 -2.00 -10.32
N PRO A 242 12.92 -1.91 -11.66
CA PRO A 242 12.18 -0.86 -12.35
C PRO A 242 10.75 -0.74 -11.80
N TYR A 243 10.26 0.49 -11.66
CA TYR A 243 8.94 0.80 -11.09
C TYR A 243 8.70 0.37 -9.63
N SER A 244 9.76 0.19 -8.85
CA SER A 244 9.67 0.05 -7.39
C SER A 244 9.73 1.42 -6.70
N TYR A 245 8.84 1.68 -5.75
CA TYR A 245 8.77 2.95 -5.02
C TYR A 245 8.83 2.72 -3.51
N PHE A 246 9.56 3.59 -2.82
CA PHE A 246 9.74 3.54 -1.37
C PHE A 246 8.86 4.60 -0.69
N CYS A 247 8.08 4.19 0.31
CA CYS A 247 7.29 5.08 1.14
C CYS A 247 7.73 4.92 2.60
N TYR A 248 8.24 5.98 3.21
CA TYR A 248 8.75 5.95 4.59
C TYR A 248 8.07 7.00 5.45
N THR A 249 7.06 6.56 6.21
CA THR A 249 6.19 7.44 7.00
C THR A 249 5.75 6.71 8.26
N TRP A 250 5.18 7.44 9.21
CA TRP A 250 4.81 6.89 10.52
C TRP A 250 3.28 6.71 10.61
N GLY A 251 2.58 6.92 9.51
CA GLY A 251 1.14 6.80 9.38
C GLY A 251 0.69 7.12 7.95
N TYR A 252 -0.51 7.68 7.80
CA TYR A 252 -1.12 7.95 6.48
C TYR A 252 -1.66 9.38 6.35
N ARG A 253 -1.37 10.24 7.33
CA ARG A 253 -1.87 11.61 7.42
C ARG A 253 -0.69 12.58 7.40
N GLU A 254 -0.97 13.82 7.06
CA GLU A 254 0.01 14.90 6.91
C GLU A 254 0.95 15.07 8.11
N LYS A 255 0.43 14.88 9.32
CA LYS A 255 1.19 14.99 10.58
C LYS A 255 1.96 13.72 10.97
N LEU A 256 1.86 12.65 10.17
CA LEU A 256 2.42 11.33 10.47
C LEU A 256 3.61 11.00 9.56
N GLY A 257 4.49 11.97 9.38
CA GLY A 257 5.72 11.79 8.60
C GLY A 257 5.56 11.91 7.08
N THR A 258 4.34 12.13 6.56
CA THR A 258 4.06 12.11 5.10
C THR A 258 4.86 13.14 4.30
N PHE A 259 5.17 14.29 4.90
CA PHE A 259 5.92 15.37 4.25
C PHE A 259 7.33 15.56 4.82
N GLU A 260 7.81 14.60 5.63
CA GLU A 260 9.18 14.65 6.13
C GLU A 260 10.13 14.27 4.99
N TRP A 261 11.16 15.09 4.79
CA TRP A 261 12.19 14.85 3.80
C TRP A 261 13.46 14.27 4.45
N TYR A 262 14.05 13.31 3.77
CA TYR A 262 15.22 12.56 4.23
C TYR A 262 16.36 12.78 3.23
N PRO A 263 17.56 13.23 3.68
CA PRO A 263 18.68 13.55 2.78
C PRO A 263 19.10 12.40 1.87
N GLU A 264 18.82 11.15 2.26
CA GLU A 264 19.06 9.95 1.45
C GLU A 264 18.29 9.96 0.13
N PHE A 265 17.17 10.67 0.03
CA PHE A 265 16.37 10.77 -1.20
C PHE A 265 17.01 11.66 -2.26
N ASP A 266 17.94 12.53 -1.86
CA ASP A 266 18.67 13.43 -2.77
C ASP A 266 20.00 12.83 -3.24
N LYS A 267 20.39 11.65 -2.75
CA LYS A 267 21.67 11.03 -3.11
C LYS A 267 21.57 10.38 -4.50
N PRO A 268 22.56 10.59 -5.39
CA PRO A 268 22.57 9.93 -6.68
C PRO A 268 22.76 8.43 -6.46
N LEU A 269 21.81 7.63 -6.93
CA LEU A 269 21.88 6.16 -6.87
C LEU A 269 22.46 5.58 -8.17
N GLY A 270 21.91 6.02 -9.31
CA GLY A 270 22.18 5.49 -10.64
C GLY A 270 21.64 4.06 -10.86
N PRO A 271 21.86 3.47 -12.05
CA PRO A 271 21.36 2.13 -12.35
C PRO A 271 22.05 1.06 -11.47
N PRO A 272 21.36 -0.05 -11.15
CA PRO A 272 21.99 -1.19 -10.51
C PRO A 272 23.00 -1.85 -11.46
N ARG A 273 24.14 -2.29 -10.93
CA ARG A 273 25.14 -3.08 -11.70
C ARG A 273 24.75 -4.55 -11.82
N GLY A 274 23.74 -4.98 -11.06
CA GLY A 274 23.22 -6.33 -11.06
C GLY A 274 22.18 -6.52 -9.97
N ASP A 275 21.68 -7.75 -9.89
CA ASP A 275 20.82 -8.17 -8.79
C ASP A 275 21.60 -8.29 -7.47
N ALA A 276 20.88 -8.25 -6.35
CA ALA A 276 21.50 -8.42 -5.05
C ALA A 276 22.02 -9.84 -4.86
N ILE A 277 23.23 -9.96 -4.33
CA ILE A 277 23.83 -11.23 -3.94
C ILE A 277 23.45 -11.51 -2.49
N ARG A 278 22.89 -12.70 -2.24
CA ARG A 278 22.51 -13.16 -0.91
C ARG A 278 23.50 -14.21 -0.40
N ALA A 279 24.02 -14.02 0.82
CA ALA A 279 24.81 -15.01 1.54
C ALA A 279 24.22 -15.18 2.96
N GLY A 280 23.49 -16.28 3.18
CA GLY A 280 22.73 -16.50 4.40
C GLY A 280 21.67 -15.40 4.64
N TRP A 281 21.85 -14.62 5.71
CA TRP A 281 21.00 -13.48 6.07
C TRP A 281 21.53 -12.13 5.60
N THR A 282 22.63 -12.13 4.87
CA THR A 282 23.24 -10.91 4.34
C THR A 282 22.92 -10.70 2.86
N PHE A 283 22.77 -9.45 2.47
CA PHE A 283 22.51 -9.01 1.10
C PHE A 283 23.50 -7.91 0.73
N ARG A 284 24.01 -7.98 -0.50
CA ARG A 284 24.86 -6.95 -1.09
C ARG A 284 24.34 -6.57 -2.47
N ARG A 285 24.35 -5.28 -2.79
CA ARG A 285 24.02 -4.80 -4.14
C ARG A 285 24.81 -3.57 -4.50
N GLU A 286 25.27 -3.54 -5.73
CA GLU A 286 26.03 -2.44 -6.31
C GLU A 286 25.16 -1.64 -7.27
N PHE A 287 25.23 -0.32 -7.15
CA PHE A 287 24.69 0.65 -8.08
C PHE A 287 25.84 1.45 -8.72
N ALA A 288 25.53 2.29 -9.70
CA ALA A 288 26.54 3.17 -10.29
C ALA A 288 27.23 4.04 -9.23
N HIS A 289 26.44 4.63 -8.32
CA HIS A 289 26.90 5.61 -7.32
C HIS A 289 26.72 5.17 -5.86
N ALA A 290 26.35 3.90 -5.61
CA ALA A 290 26.22 3.41 -4.23
C ALA A 290 26.54 1.92 -4.08
N SER A 291 27.07 1.54 -2.91
CA SER A 291 27.16 0.16 -2.45
C SER A 291 26.19 -0.05 -1.29
N VAL A 292 25.37 -1.10 -1.35
CA VAL A 292 24.36 -1.42 -0.33
C VAL A 292 24.70 -2.74 0.33
N PHE A 293 24.73 -2.74 1.66
CA PHE A 293 24.85 -3.94 2.49
C PHE A 293 23.73 -3.99 3.52
N VAL A 294 23.18 -5.18 3.74
CA VAL A 294 22.18 -5.47 4.77
C VAL A 294 22.50 -6.80 5.44
N ASP A 295 22.40 -6.88 6.76
CA ASP A 295 22.29 -8.11 7.52
C ASP A 295 20.92 -8.15 8.23
N LEU A 296 20.06 -9.07 7.81
CA LEU A 296 18.72 -9.20 8.37
C LEU A 296 18.70 -9.78 9.79
N LYS A 297 19.73 -10.52 10.20
CA LYS A 297 19.80 -11.14 11.54
C LYS A 297 20.08 -10.07 12.60
N SER A 298 21.07 -9.21 12.37
CA SER A 298 21.44 -8.13 13.28
C SER A 298 20.68 -6.81 13.02
N ARG A 299 19.98 -6.71 11.89
CA ARG A 299 19.42 -5.46 11.35
C ARG A 299 20.47 -4.38 11.08
N ALA A 300 21.73 -4.77 10.88
CA ALA A 300 22.76 -3.85 10.42
C ALA A 300 22.56 -3.52 8.94
N ALA A 301 22.74 -2.26 8.57
CA ALA A 301 22.68 -1.81 7.19
C ALA A 301 23.68 -0.68 6.94
N ARG A 302 24.23 -0.66 5.73
CA ARG A 302 25.14 0.39 5.26
C ARG A 302 24.83 0.72 3.81
N ILE A 303 24.68 2.01 3.52
CA ILE A 303 24.59 2.54 2.16
C ILE A 303 25.76 3.48 1.97
N GLU A 304 26.74 3.05 1.19
CA GLU A 304 27.93 3.85 0.89
C GLU A 304 27.71 4.61 -0.40
N TRP A 305 27.38 5.89 -0.27
CA TRP A 305 27.23 6.79 -1.40
C TRP A 305 28.62 7.21 -1.91
N ARG A 306 28.86 7.04 -3.21
CA ARG A 306 30.07 7.50 -3.89
C ARG A 306 29.79 8.91 -4.40
N ALA A 307 30.71 9.84 -4.14
CA ALA A 307 30.63 11.18 -4.74
C ALA A 307 30.63 11.05 -6.27
N GLU A 308 29.92 11.96 -6.94
CA GLU A 308 30.11 12.16 -8.38
C GLU A 308 31.60 12.46 -8.61
N ARG A 309 32.24 11.65 -9.45
CA ARG A 309 33.57 11.96 -10.00
C ARG A 309 33.37 12.82 -11.24
#